data_AF-A0A6A3XKK6-F1
#
_entry.id   AF-A0A6A3XKK6-F1
#
_cell.length_a   1.000
_cell.length_b   1.000
_cell.length_c   1.000
_cell.angle_alpha   90.00
_cell.angle_beta   90.00
_cell.angle_gamma   90.00
#
_symmetry.space_group_name_H-M   'P 1'
#
loop_
_entity.id
_entity.type
_entity.pdbx_description
1 polymer ?
#
loop_
_entity_poly.entity_id
_entity_poly.type
_entity_poly.pdbx_seq_one_letter_code
_entity_poly.pdbx_strand_id
1 'polypeptide(L)'
;MTPIKTTDGLLHQQTEDCCLGMEEQRDASLPADRETEVDEKSVVVLTTEELTPVHEVSSSTVDGIVHVLTKTSDWLQLYEAVVMLRRIVAHHSEVVTTKQVEEFLRPLALECD
;
A
#
# COMPACT_ATOMS: atom_id res chain seq x y z
N MET A 1 -59.19 -37.97 36.62
CA MET A 1 -60.49 -37.94 35.93
C MET A 1 -60.42 -36.88 34.84
N THR A 2 -60.34 -37.32 33.58
CA THR A 2 -60.70 -36.55 32.37
C THR A 2 -62.23 -36.66 32.17
N PRO A 3 -62.93 -35.71 31.52
CA PRO A 3 -62.95 -35.56 30.03
C PRO A 3 -63.07 -34.10 29.52
N ILE A 4 -62.38 -33.68 28.44
CA ILE A 4 -62.69 -33.73 26.98
C ILE A 4 -63.97 -32.98 26.52
N LYS A 5 -63.77 -31.89 25.76
CA LYS A 5 -64.39 -31.71 24.42
C LYS A 5 -63.65 -30.64 23.55
N THR A 6 -63.26 -31.07 22.35
CA THR A 6 -62.67 -30.39 21.16
C THR A 6 -63.68 -29.38 20.55
N THR A 7 -63.35 -28.25 19.90
CA THR A 7 -62.60 -27.90 18.66
C THR A 7 -62.41 -26.35 18.61
N ASP A 8 -61.54 -25.67 17.87
CA ASP A 8 -60.61 -25.88 16.75
C ASP A 8 -59.40 -24.96 16.99
N GLY A 9 -58.17 -25.43 16.76
CA GLY A 9 -56.97 -24.67 17.10
C GLY A 9 -55.71 -25.18 16.42
N LEU A 10 -55.46 -24.57 15.26
CA LEU A 10 -54.20 -24.27 14.59
C LEU A 10 -52.87 -24.81 15.19
N LEU A 11 -52.09 -25.42 14.28
CA LEU A 11 -50.62 -25.53 14.23
C LEU A 11 -49.91 -26.35 15.31
N HIS A 12 -49.58 -27.60 14.95
CA HIS A 12 -48.35 -28.35 15.22
C HIS A 12 -48.34 -29.46 14.14
N GLN A 13 -47.24 -29.95 13.57
CA GLN A 13 -46.04 -30.39 14.27
C GLN A 13 -44.92 -30.71 13.25
N GLN A 14 -43.71 -30.27 13.59
CA GLN A 14 -42.40 -30.96 13.58
C GLN A 14 -42.15 -32.09 12.57
N THR A 15 -40.95 -32.11 11.99
CA THR A 15 -39.94 -33.11 12.39
C THR A 15 -38.53 -32.59 12.14
N GLU A 16 -37.67 -32.78 13.14
CA GLU A 16 -36.22 -32.53 13.17
C GLU A 16 -35.47 -33.53 12.28
N ASP A 17 -34.39 -33.10 11.61
CA ASP A 17 -33.02 -33.59 11.80
C ASP A 17 -32.09 -33.32 10.60
N CYS A 18 -30.82 -33.09 10.92
CA CYS A 18 -29.64 -33.17 10.07
C CYS A 18 -29.50 -32.20 8.88
N CYS A 19 -28.76 -31.12 9.09
CA CYS A 19 -27.39 -31.00 8.55
C CYS A 19 -26.74 -29.70 9.02
N LEU A 20 -25.80 -29.84 9.95
CA LEU A 20 -24.76 -28.87 10.25
C LEU A 20 -23.99 -28.51 8.98
N GLY A 21 -23.55 -27.25 8.91
CA GLY A 21 -22.39 -26.87 8.12
C GLY A 21 -22.72 -26.21 6.80
N MET A 22 -22.70 -24.88 6.80
CA MET A 22 -22.05 -24.07 5.78
C MET A 22 -21.91 -22.67 6.40
N GLU A 23 -20.92 -22.54 7.30
CA GLU A 23 -20.30 -21.24 7.50
C GLU A 23 -19.79 -20.82 6.13
N GLU A 24 -20.32 -19.71 5.59
CA GLU A 24 -19.85 -19.14 4.32
C GLU A 24 -18.44 -18.59 4.58
N GLN A 25 -17.47 -19.49 4.53
CA GLN A 25 -16.06 -19.21 4.62
C GLN A 25 -15.71 -18.44 3.34
N ARG A 26 -15.67 -17.11 3.43
CA ARG A 26 -15.11 -16.27 2.39
C ARG A 26 -13.62 -16.53 2.35
N ASP A 27 -13.23 -17.58 1.63
CA ASP A 27 -11.84 -17.80 1.26
C ASP A 27 -11.41 -16.61 0.41
N ALA A 28 -10.61 -15.73 1.01
CA ALA A 28 -9.85 -14.75 0.27
C ALA A 28 -8.99 -15.54 -0.73
N SER A 29 -9.38 -15.50 -2.00
CA SER A 29 -8.58 -16.08 -3.06
C SER A 29 -7.30 -15.25 -3.19
N LEU A 30 -6.25 -15.65 -2.47
CA LEU A 30 -4.89 -15.24 -2.82
C LEU A 30 -4.64 -15.70 -4.26
N PRO A 31 -4.06 -14.86 -5.13
CA PRO A 31 -3.66 -15.32 -6.44
C PRO A 31 -2.68 -16.47 -6.24
N ALA A 32 -2.92 -17.59 -6.92
CA ALA A 32 -2.05 -18.74 -6.89
C ALA A 32 -0.62 -18.28 -7.15
N ASP A 33 0.29 -18.63 -6.24
CA ASP A 33 1.74 -18.58 -6.43
C ASP A 33 2.07 -19.38 -7.69
N ARG A 34 1.98 -18.71 -8.84
CA ARG A 34 2.70 -19.08 -10.03
C ARG A 34 4.01 -18.34 -9.86
N GLU A 35 5.06 -19.14 -9.68
CA GLU A 35 6.47 -18.76 -9.84
C GLU A 35 6.55 -17.68 -10.91
N THR A 36 6.60 -16.43 -10.45
CA THR A 36 6.71 -15.30 -11.35
C THR A 36 8.19 -15.26 -11.65
N GLU A 37 8.54 -15.74 -12.85
CA GLU A 37 9.74 -15.30 -13.53
C GLU A 37 9.89 -13.82 -13.25
N VAL A 38 10.97 -13.44 -12.56
CA VAL A 38 11.21 -12.06 -12.13
C VAL A 38 11.10 -11.18 -13.35
N ASP A 39 9.97 -10.48 -13.47
CA ASP A 39 9.71 -9.49 -14.49
C ASP A 39 10.85 -8.47 -14.42
N GLU A 40 11.55 -8.25 -15.54
CA GLU A 40 12.58 -7.20 -15.68
C GLU A 40 12.02 -5.79 -15.39
N LYS A 41 10.71 -5.70 -15.17
CA LYS A 41 10.01 -4.55 -14.59
C LYS A 41 9.79 -4.73 -13.09
N SER A 42 10.87 -4.80 -12.31
CA SER A 42 10.82 -4.75 -10.85
C SER A 42 9.99 -3.55 -10.37
N VAL A 43 8.73 -3.80 -9.99
CA VAL A 43 7.88 -2.78 -9.38
C VAL A 43 8.39 -2.55 -7.97
N VAL A 44 9.16 -1.48 -7.78
CA VAL A 44 9.54 -1.02 -6.45
C VAL A 44 8.28 -0.48 -5.77
N VAL A 45 7.65 -1.29 -4.93
CA VAL A 45 6.53 -0.88 -4.09
C VAL A 45 7.10 -0.03 -2.95
N LEU A 46 6.75 1.25 -2.94
CA LEU A 46 7.09 2.14 -1.84
C LEU A 46 6.39 1.68 -0.57
N THR A 47 7.10 1.73 0.55
CA THR A 47 6.51 1.53 1.87
C THR A 47 5.58 2.69 2.21
N THR A 48 4.62 2.45 3.12
CA THR A 48 3.69 3.49 3.60
C THR A 48 4.43 4.70 4.19
N GLU A 49 5.57 4.47 4.84
CA GLU A 49 6.41 5.53 5.42
C GLU A 49 7.04 6.40 4.34
N GLU A 50 7.48 5.79 3.23
CA GLU A 50 8.00 6.48 2.04
C GLU A 50 6.94 7.24 1.24
N LEU A 51 5.66 7.00 1.52
CA LEU A 51 4.50 7.71 0.94
C LEU A 51 3.87 8.69 1.92
N THR A 52 4.38 8.80 3.15
CA THR A 52 3.83 9.74 4.13
C THR A 52 4.25 11.15 3.73
N PRO A 53 3.34 12.14 3.62
CA PRO A 53 3.73 13.51 3.31
C PRO A 53 4.73 14.08 4.32
N VAL A 54 5.57 15.00 3.87
CA VAL A 54 6.50 15.73 4.74
C VAL A 54 5.82 17.04 5.13
N HIS A 55 5.69 17.31 6.42
CA HIS A 55 5.16 18.59 6.85
C HIS A 55 6.18 19.70 6.54
N GLU A 56 5.71 20.76 5.86
CA GLU A 56 6.45 22.00 5.57
C GLU A 56 7.75 21.78 4.77
N VAL A 57 7.60 21.63 3.46
CA VAL A 57 8.74 21.58 2.52
C VAL A 57 9.00 22.97 1.95
N SER A 58 10.28 23.35 1.92
CA SER A 58 10.76 24.61 1.34
C SER A 58 11.70 24.36 0.18
N SER A 59 11.92 25.37 -0.68
CA SER A 59 12.93 25.29 -1.73
C SER A 59 14.33 24.96 -1.18
N SER A 60 14.70 25.51 -0.01
CA SER A 60 15.99 25.21 0.63
C SER A 60 16.13 23.74 1.05
N THR A 61 15.02 23.07 1.37
CA THR A 61 15.02 21.63 1.65
C THR A 61 15.42 20.85 0.41
N VAL A 62 14.88 21.23 -0.76
CA VAL A 62 15.22 20.62 -2.04
C VAL A 62 16.68 20.89 -2.41
N ASP A 63 17.17 22.12 -2.20
CA ASP A 63 18.58 22.46 -2.45
C ASP A 63 19.53 21.62 -1.59
N GLY A 64 19.17 21.36 -0.33
CA GLY A 64 19.93 20.48 0.56
C GLY A 64 20.00 19.04 0.06
N ILE A 65 18.88 18.51 -0.44
CA ILE A 65 18.81 17.17 -1.05
C ILE A 65 19.69 17.10 -2.29
N VAL A 66 19.59 18.09 -3.20
CA VAL A 66 20.44 18.17 -4.40
C VAL A 66 21.92 18.21 -4.02
N HIS A 67 22.27 18.96 -2.96
CA HIS A 67 23.63 19.00 -2.46
C HIS A 67 24.12 17.61 -2.03
N VAL A 68 23.33 16.87 -1.25
CA VAL A 68 23.69 15.51 -0.84
C VAL A 68 23.87 14.60 -2.05
N LEU A 69 22.92 14.60 -2.99
CA LEU A 69 22.97 13.77 -4.21
C LEU A 69 24.19 14.05 -5.10
N THR A 70 24.79 15.24 -5.01
CA THR A 70 25.91 15.62 -5.88
C THR A 70 27.27 15.66 -5.19
N LYS A 71 27.30 15.64 -3.85
CA LYS A 71 28.54 15.86 -3.07
C LYS A 71 28.90 14.72 -2.13
N THR A 72 27.95 13.86 -1.78
CA THR A 72 28.15 12.76 -0.85
C THR A 72 28.35 11.45 -1.60
N SER A 73 29.15 10.54 -1.03
CA SER A 73 29.29 9.14 -1.48
C SER A 73 28.86 8.14 -0.39
N ASP A 74 28.34 8.64 0.73
CA ASP A 74 27.74 7.84 1.80
C ASP A 74 26.40 7.28 1.33
N TRP A 75 26.31 5.95 1.25
CA TRP A 75 25.13 5.26 0.73
C TRP A 75 23.86 5.58 1.54
N LEU A 76 23.96 5.67 2.87
CA LEU A 76 22.78 5.88 3.72
C LEU A 76 22.21 7.28 3.50
N GLN A 77 23.08 8.29 3.46
CA GLN A 77 22.67 9.66 3.17
C GLN A 77 22.08 9.80 1.76
N LEU A 78 22.65 9.11 0.77
CA LEU A 78 22.10 9.09 -0.59
C LEU A 78 20.71 8.44 -0.63
N TYR A 79 20.54 7.29 0.03
CA TYR A 79 19.25 6.62 0.15
C TYR A 79 18.19 7.53 0.79
N GLU A 80 18.51 8.14 1.93
CA GLU A 80 17.62 9.07 2.62
C GLU A 80 17.26 10.28 1.75
N ALA A 81 18.23 10.85 1.03
CA ALA A 81 18.02 11.95 0.09
C ALA A 81 17.08 11.55 -1.06
N VAL A 82 17.24 10.36 -1.63
CA VAL A 82 16.35 9.85 -2.70
C VAL A 82 14.93 9.61 -2.18
N VAL A 83 14.78 9.01 -1.01
CA VAL A 83 13.46 8.80 -0.37
C VAL A 83 12.78 10.14 -0.10
N MET A 84 13.49 11.10 0.47
CA MET A 84 12.97 12.44 0.73
C MET A 84 12.59 13.16 -0.57
N LEU A 85 13.43 13.08 -1.61
CA LEU A 85 13.14 13.66 -2.92
C LEU A 85 11.87 13.08 -3.53
N ARG A 86 11.69 11.76 -3.47
CA ARG A 86 10.47 11.09 -3.96
C ARG A 86 9.22 11.59 -3.24
N ARG A 87 9.28 11.74 -1.91
CA ARG A 87 8.17 12.29 -1.09
C ARG A 87 7.82 13.71 -1.50
N ILE A 88 8.82 14.56 -1.71
CA ILE A 88 8.63 15.94 -2.16
C ILE A 88 8.02 15.98 -3.56
N VAL A 89 8.52 15.19 -4.51
CA VAL A 89 7.97 15.14 -5.87
C VAL A 89 6.52 14.65 -5.87
N ALA A 90 6.17 13.70 -5.01
CA ALA A 90 4.81 13.15 -4.92
C ALA A 90 3.78 14.12 -4.30
N HIS A 91 4.19 14.92 -3.30
CA HIS A 91 3.24 15.72 -2.50
C HIS A 91 3.44 17.24 -2.57
N HIS A 92 4.61 17.70 -2.98
CA HIS A 92 5.05 19.09 -2.91
C HIS A 92 5.74 19.53 -4.21
N SER A 93 5.31 18.99 -5.36
CA SER A 93 5.92 19.28 -6.66
C SER A 93 6.01 20.78 -6.98
N GLU A 94 5.13 21.60 -6.41
CA GLU A 94 5.10 23.06 -6.55
C GLU A 94 6.33 23.77 -5.99
N VAL A 95 7.05 23.15 -5.06
CA VAL A 95 8.28 23.72 -4.48
C VAL A 95 9.54 23.35 -5.27
N VAL A 96 9.40 22.46 -6.26
CA VAL A 96 10.51 21.98 -7.10
C VAL A 96 10.59 22.82 -8.37
N THR A 97 11.71 23.51 -8.54
CA THR A 97 11.96 24.34 -9.72
C THR A 97 12.59 23.55 -10.85
N THR A 98 12.42 24.00 -12.10
CA THR A 98 13.06 23.39 -13.28
C THR A 98 14.58 23.29 -13.13
N LYS A 99 15.20 24.30 -12.51
CA LYS A 99 16.64 24.30 -12.24
C LYS A 99 17.05 23.13 -11.33
N GLN A 100 16.33 22.92 -10.23
CA GLN A 100 16.63 21.81 -9.31
C GLN A 100 16.42 20.46 -9.99
N VAL A 101 15.39 20.33 -10.83
CA VAL A 101 15.16 19.11 -11.64
C VAL A 101 16.39 18.77 -12.49
N GLU A 102 16.93 19.74 -13.22
CA GLU A 102 18.14 19.52 -14.03
C GLU A 102 19.35 19.10 -13.17
N GLU A 103 19.47 19.65 -11.97
CA GLU A 103 20.58 19.37 -11.06
C GLU A 103 20.52 17.96 -10.46
N PHE A 104 19.34 17.45 -10.07
CA PHE A 104 19.22 16.09 -9.53
C PHE A 104 18.97 15.01 -10.59
N LEU A 105 18.52 15.34 -11.80
CA LEU A 105 18.30 14.32 -12.84
C LEU A 105 19.61 13.66 -13.27
N ARG A 106 20.68 14.44 -13.40
CA ARG A 106 21.98 13.91 -13.82
C ARG A 106 22.55 12.85 -12.86
N PRO A 107 22.68 13.10 -11.54
CA PRO A 107 23.17 12.06 -10.63
C PRO A 107 22.24 10.84 -10.58
N LEU A 108 20.92 11.02 -10.68
CA LEU A 108 19.98 9.90 -10.67
C LEU A 108 20.03 9.05 -11.96
N ALA A 109 20.31 9.66 -13.11
CA ALA A 109 20.39 8.95 -14.39
C ALA A 109 21.73 8.24 -14.61
N LEU A 110 22.82 8.69 -13.97
CA LEU A 110 24.16 8.13 -14.16
C LEU A 110 24.39 6.80 -13.42
N GLU A 111 23.50 6.39 -12.52
CA GLU A 111 23.63 5.15 -11.74
C GLU A 111 22.64 4.05 -12.18
N CYS A 112 22.05 4.17 -13.37
CA CYS A 112 21.08 3.21 -13.91
C CYS A 112 21.66 2.20 -14.94
N ASP A 113 22.98 2.08 -15.05
CA ASP A 113 23.67 1.11 -15.92
C ASP A 113 23.85 -0.27 -15.25
#